data_AF-A0A1Y2LUD1-F1
#
_entry.id   AF-A0A1Y2LUD1-F1
#
_cell.length_a   1.000
_cell.length_b   1.000
_cell.length_c   1.000
_cell.angle_alpha   90.00
_cell.angle_beta   90.00
_cell.angle_gamma   90.00
#
_symmetry.space_group_name_H-M   'P 1'
#
loop_
_entity.id
_entity.type
_entity.pdbx_description
1 polymer ?
#
loop_
_entity_poly.entity_id
_entity_poly.type
_entity_poly.pdbx_seq_one_letter_code
_entity_poly.pdbx_strand_id
1 'polypeptide(L)'
;MNISKTVIQKGDPTQVVQKYDEVAIEYTGWIFDPNQPDGKGTKFDTSIGRGDTVTVIGAGRLIKGWDKGVIGDYEPEIRGETVGPMALHEKARFKFPHTYAYGVNGFPGWIPQKATLIYELEVKRIGPHRAP
;
A
#
# COMPACT_ATOMS: atom_id res chain seq x y z
N MET A 1 7.29 14.86 -0.05
CA MET A 1 6.11 14.29 -0.73
C MET A 1 5.58 13.19 0.17
N ASN A 2 4.28 13.19 0.39
CA ASN A 2 3.59 12.33 1.35
C ASN A 2 2.85 11.21 0.59
N ILE A 3 2.18 10.32 1.32
CA ILE A 3 1.37 9.25 0.73
C ILE A 3 0.04 9.85 0.25
N SER A 4 -0.42 9.46 -0.93
CA SER A 4 -1.78 9.71 -1.42
C SER A 4 -2.55 8.39 -1.48
N LYS A 5 -3.82 8.39 -1.04
CA LYS A 5 -4.71 7.21 -1.07
C LYS A 5 -6.00 7.56 -1.81
N THR A 6 -6.39 6.72 -2.76
CA THR A 6 -7.66 6.81 -3.48
C THR A 6 -8.44 5.53 -3.29
N VAL A 7 -9.60 5.59 -2.64
CA VAL A 7 -10.47 4.41 -2.46
C VAL A 7 -11.16 4.11 -3.80
N ILE A 8 -10.93 2.91 -4.33
CA ILE A 8 -11.54 2.40 -5.57
C ILE A 8 -12.84 1.67 -5.24
N GLN A 9 -12.81 0.88 -4.16
CA GLN A 9 -13.96 0.14 -3.65
C GLN A 9 -13.98 0.25 -2.12
N LYS A 10 -15.14 0.61 -1.56
CA LYS A 10 -15.34 0.64 -0.11
C LYS A 10 -15.40 -0.78 0.45
N GLY A 11 -14.74 -0.98 1.59
CA GLY A 11 -14.85 -2.21 2.38
C GLY A 11 -15.95 -2.13 3.46
N ASP A 12 -15.94 -3.10 4.37
CA ASP A 12 -16.74 -3.10 5.60
C ASP A 12 -16.12 -2.14 6.63
N PRO A 13 -16.73 -0.97 6.89
CA PRO A 13 -16.17 0.04 7.77
C PRO A 13 -16.12 -0.39 9.25
N THR A 14 -16.80 -1.49 9.62
CA THR A 14 -16.77 -2.03 10.99
C THR A 14 -15.55 -2.93 11.25
N GLN A 15 -14.87 -3.35 10.18
CA GLN A 15 -13.70 -4.22 10.23
C GLN A 15 -12.53 -3.52 9.56
N VAL A 16 -11.70 -2.85 10.35
CA VAL A 16 -10.53 -2.09 9.87
C VAL A 16 -9.23 -2.73 10.33
N VAL A 17 -8.21 -2.67 9.47
CA VAL A 17 -6.88 -3.20 9.79
C VAL A 17 -6.25 -2.37 10.90
N GLN A 18 -5.77 -3.04 11.95
CA GLN A 18 -5.01 -2.43 13.03
C GLN A 18 -3.53 -2.76 12.91
N LYS A 19 -2.71 -1.95 13.58
CA LYS A 19 -1.27 -2.24 13.71
C LYS A 19 -1.11 -3.62 14.34
N TYR A 20 -0.21 -4.44 13.78
CA TYR A 20 0.07 -5.81 14.18
C TYR A 20 -0.98 -6.87 13.80
N ASP A 21 -2.01 -6.51 13.04
CA ASP A 21 -2.87 -7.52 12.44
C ASP A 21 -2.13 -8.29 11.34
N GLU A 22 -2.36 -9.60 11.30
CA GLU A 22 -2.10 -10.37 10.10
C GLU A 22 -3.18 -10.04 9.06
N VAL A 23 -2.79 -9.78 7.82
CA VAL A 23 -3.72 -9.51 6.72
C VAL A 23 -3.39 -10.39 5.52
N ALA A 24 -4.41 -10.75 4.76
CA ALA A 24 -4.24 -11.27 3.40
C ALA A 24 -4.60 -10.16 2.42
N ILE A 25 -3.66 -9.78 1.55
CA ILE A 25 -3.82 -8.71 0.58
C ILE A 25 -3.56 -9.24 -0.83
N GLU A 26 -4.47 -8.92 -1.74
CA GLU A 26 -4.20 -8.98 -3.18
C GLU A 26 -3.67 -7.62 -3.63
N TYR A 27 -2.61 -7.58 -4.42
CA TYR A 27 -2.02 -6.32 -4.87
C TYR A 27 -1.43 -6.37 -6.27
N THR A 28 -1.23 -5.18 -6.82
CA THR A 28 -0.34 -4.94 -7.96
C THR A 28 0.46 -3.65 -7.74
N GLY A 29 1.73 -3.66 -8.15
CA GLY A 29 2.66 -2.54 -8.03
C GLY A 29 3.21 -2.08 -9.38
N TRP A 30 3.28 -0.77 -9.57
CA TRP A 30 3.82 -0.10 -10.75
C TRP A 30 4.81 1.01 -10.38
N ILE A 31 5.78 1.26 -11.25
CA ILE A 31 6.58 2.48 -11.20
C ILE A 31 5.69 3.65 -11.64
N PHE A 32 5.71 4.76 -10.90
CA PHE A 32 4.94 5.94 -11.25
C PHE A 32 5.43 6.56 -12.57
N ASP A 33 4.51 6.83 -13.49
CA ASP A 33 4.75 7.57 -14.72
C ASP A 33 3.66 8.66 -14.87
N PRO A 34 4.02 9.96 -14.82
CA PRO A 34 3.03 11.03 -14.94
C PRO A 34 2.32 11.09 -16.31
N ASN A 35 2.84 10.40 -17.33
CA ASN A 35 2.23 10.37 -18.67
C ASN A 35 1.20 9.25 -18.84
N GLN A 36 1.04 8.39 -17.83
CA GLN A 36 0.09 7.29 -17.87
C GLN A 36 -1.17 7.63 -17.09
N PRO A 37 -2.34 7.12 -17.51
CA PRO A 37 -3.55 7.16 -16.70
C PRO A 37 -3.26 6.63 -15.29
N ASP A 38 -3.78 7.33 -14.28
CA ASP A 38 -3.61 6.95 -12.87
C ASP A 38 -2.15 6.87 -12.38
N GLY A 39 -1.20 7.37 -13.16
CA GLY A 39 0.23 7.29 -12.85
C GLY A 39 0.83 5.90 -12.98
N LYS A 40 0.12 4.91 -13.56
CA LYS A 40 0.57 3.52 -13.62
C LYS A 40 1.50 3.29 -14.82
N GLY A 41 2.80 3.40 -14.60
CA GLY A 41 3.83 3.06 -15.57
C GLY A 41 4.10 1.56 -15.66
N THR A 42 5.38 1.19 -15.64
CA THR A 42 5.79 -0.22 -15.73
C THR A 42 5.35 -1.00 -14.50
N LYS A 43 4.55 -2.06 -14.70
CA LYS A 43 4.23 -3.03 -13.66
C LYS A 43 5.48 -3.81 -13.29
N PHE A 44 5.82 -3.86 -12.01
CA PHE A 44 6.98 -4.62 -11.53
C PHE A 44 6.60 -5.83 -10.68
N ASP A 45 5.40 -5.84 -10.06
CA ASP A 45 4.98 -6.95 -9.20
C ASP A 45 3.44 -7.06 -9.09
N THR A 46 2.93 -8.28 -8.87
CA THR A 46 1.49 -8.54 -8.66
C THR A 46 1.23 -9.88 -7.97
N SER A 47 0.35 -9.92 -6.98
CA SER A 47 -0.05 -11.19 -6.35
C SER A 47 -1.12 -11.96 -7.15
N ILE A 48 -1.75 -11.31 -8.14
CA ILE A 48 -2.83 -11.92 -8.94
C ILE A 48 -2.30 -13.17 -9.65
N GLY A 49 -3.01 -14.30 -9.48
CA GLY A 49 -2.62 -15.61 -10.00
C GLY A 49 -1.59 -16.36 -9.14
N ARG A 50 -0.93 -15.71 -8.18
CA ARG A 50 -0.05 -16.35 -7.18
C ARG A 50 -0.77 -16.62 -5.85
N GLY A 51 -1.92 -15.99 -5.64
CA GLY A 51 -2.68 -16.03 -4.39
C GLY A 51 -2.39 -14.83 -3.50
N ASP A 52 -3.21 -14.65 -2.46
CA ASP A 52 -3.11 -13.50 -1.56
C ASP A 52 -1.80 -13.53 -0.76
N THR A 53 -1.19 -12.36 -0.60
CA THR A 53 0.00 -12.21 0.23
C THR A 53 -0.41 -12.04 1.69
N VAL A 54 0.06 -12.97 2.53
CA VAL A 54 -0.19 -12.95 3.98
C VAL A 54 0.99 -12.30 4.70
N THR A 55 0.74 -11.24 5.45
CA THR A 55 1.78 -10.50 6.18
C THR A 55 1.21 -9.83 7.43
N VAL A 56 2.09 -9.44 8.36
CA VAL A 56 1.73 -8.62 9.53
C VAL A 56 2.00 -7.16 9.21
N ILE A 57 1.01 -6.29 9.39
CA ILE A 57 1.12 -4.85 9.07
C ILE A 57 1.66 -4.08 10.28
N GLY A 58 2.57 -3.13 10.03
CA GLY A 58 3.09 -2.24 11.07
C GLY A 58 4.16 -2.88 11.96
N ALA A 59 4.71 -4.02 11.53
CA ALA A 59 5.79 -4.74 12.21
C ALA A 59 7.20 -4.38 11.69
N GLY A 60 7.33 -3.44 10.76
CA GLY A 60 8.63 -3.01 10.20
C GLY A 60 9.22 -3.98 9.19
N ARG A 61 8.42 -4.91 8.65
CA ARG A 61 8.87 -5.97 7.74
C ARG A 61 8.60 -5.66 6.26
N LEU A 62 7.80 -4.63 5.99
CA LEU A 62 7.42 -4.20 4.65
C LEU A 62 8.02 -2.84 4.33
N ILE A 63 7.87 -2.39 3.08
CA ILE A 63 8.13 -0.97 2.78
C ILE A 63 7.22 -0.10 3.66
N LYS A 64 7.75 1.04 4.12
CA LYS A 64 7.05 1.93 5.06
C LYS A 64 5.65 2.34 4.58
N GLY A 65 5.46 2.46 3.26
CA GLY A 65 4.20 2.80 2.64
C GLY A 65 3.11 1.76 2.89
N TRP A 66 3.44 0.47 2.91
CA TRP A 66 2.48 -0.58 3.31
C TRP A 66 2.22 -0.53 4.80
N ASP A 67 3.29 -0.53 5.61
CA ASP A 67 3.19 -0.58 7.07
C ASP A 67 2.41 0.60 7.67
N LYS A 68 2.52 1.78 7.05
CA LYS A 68 1.80 2.99 7.48
C LYS A 68 0.52 3.23 6.69
N GLY A 69 0.55 2.99 5.38
CA GLY A 69 -0.57 3.27 4.48
C GLY A 69 -1.80 2.44 4.79
N VAL A 70 -1.61 1.14 5.07
CA VAL A 70 -2.72 0.22 5.34
C VAL A 70 -3.43 0.53 6.67
N ILE A 71 -2.72 1.05 7.67
CA ILE A 71 -3.31 1.44 8.98
C ILE A 71 -3.63 2.94 9.08
N GLY A 72 -3.34 3.73 8.05
CA GLY A 72 -3.57 5.18 8.07
C GLY A 72 -2.60 5.98 8.97
N ASP A 73 -1.41 5.47 9.27
CA ASP A 73 -0.39 6.16 10.10
C ASP A 73 0.55 7.04 9.24
N TYR A 74 -0.04 7.99 8.50
CA TYR A 74 0.69 8.92 7.63
C TYR A 74 -0.01 10.26 7.48
N GLU A 75 0.76 11.29 7.16
CA GLU A 75 0.20 12.57 6.74
C GLU A 75 -0.19 12.49 5.26
N PRO A 76 -1.41 12.90 4.86
CA PRO A 76 -1.80 12.89 3.45
C PRO A 76 -0.99 13.91 2.65
N GLU A 77 -0.92 13.70 1.33
CA GLU A 77 -0.36 14.68 0.41
C GLU A 77 -1.25 15.93 0.28
N ILE A 78 -2.57 15.75 0.25
CA ILE A 78 -3.53 16.86 0.17
C ILE A 78 -4.13 17.09 1.57
N ARG A 79 -4.02 18.33 2.05
CA ARG A 79 -4.60 18.73 3.35
C ARG A 79 -6.12 18.58 3.32
N GLY A 80 -6.68 17.85 4.28
CA GLY A 80 -8.11 17.60 4.39
C GLY A 80 -8.57 16.27 3.78
N GLU A 81 -7.69 15.53 3.11
CA GLU A 81 -7.97 14.12 2.79
C GLU A 81 -8.09 13.32 4.08
N THR A 82 -9.15 12.51 4.17
CA THR A 82 -9.31 11.57 5.29
C THR A 82 -8.30 10.45 5.13
N VAL A 83 -7.34 10.39 6.05
CA VAL A 83 -6.46 9.24 6.20
C VAL A 83 -7.07 8.32 7.25
N GLY A 84 -7.29 7.07 6.86
CA GLY A 84 -7.81 6.05 7.74
C GLY A 84 -7.31 4.66 7.32
N PRO A 85 -7.37 3.69 8.24
CA PRO A 85 -7.01 2.31 7.94
C PRO A 85 -7.85 1.78 6.77
N MET A 86 -7.32 0.80 6.06
CA MET A 86 -8.11 0.04 5.11
C MET A 86 -9.11 -0.85 5.84
N ALA A 87 -10.33 -0.89 5.32
CA ALA A 87 -11.36 -1.83 5.74
C ALA A 87 -11.22 -3.21 5.06
N LEU A 88 -11.81 -4.24 5.66
CA LEU A 88 -11.97 -5.55 5.03
C LEU A 88 -12.72 -5.39 3.70
N HIS A 89 -12.22 -5.99 2.63
CA HIS A 89 -12.71 -5.86 1.24
C HIS A 89 -12.57 -4.46 0.62
N GLU A 90 -11.90 -3.52 1.29
CA GLU A 90 -11.53 -2.25 0.66
C GLU A 90 -10.47 -2.48 -0.42
N LYS A 91 -10.71 -1.89 -1.59
CA LYS A 91 -9.70 -1.74 -2.64
C LYS A 91 -9.29 -0.28 -2.71
N ALA A 92 -8.00 -0.01 -2.54
CA ALA A 92 -7.46 1.35 -2.61
C ALA A 92 -6.18 1.41 -3.42
N ARG A 93 -6.00 2.53 -4.11
CA ARG A 93 -4.75 2.90 -4.76
C ARG A 93 -3.94 3.80 -3.86
N PHE A 94 -2.66 3.49 -3.73
CA PHE A 94 -1.69 4.30 -3.02
C PHE A 94 -0.61 4.79 -3.96
N LYS A 95 -0.19 6.03 -3.74
CA LYS A 95 1.03 6.59 -4.32
C LYS A 95 2.06 6.74 -3.21
N PHE A 96 3.11 5.93 -3.26
CA PHE A 96 4.19 5.92 -2.28
C PHE A 96 5.42 6.61 -2.86
N PRO A 97 5.82 7.80 -2.37
CA PRO A 97 7.08 8.39 -2.76
C PRO A 97 8.24 7.54 -2.22
N HIS A 98 9.43 7.71 -2.77
CA HIS A 98 10.58 6.86 -2.46
C HIS A 98 10.92 6.77 -0.96
N THR A 99 10.65 7.81 -0.18
CA THR A 99 10.85 7.84 1.28
C THR A 99 9.96 6.83 2.04
N TYR A 100 8.85 6.40 1.43
CA TYR A 100 7.95 5.35 1.90
C TYR A 100 8.09 4.03 1.11
N ALA A 101 8.97 3.97 0.12
CA ALA A 101 9.23 2.80 -0.71
C ALA A 101 10.70 2.33 -0.55
N TYR A 102 11.42 2.17 -1.66
CA TYR A 102 12.80 1.65 -1.69
C TYR A 102 13.89 2.73 -1.55
N GLY A 103 13.52 3.94 -1.14
CA GLY A 103 14.46 5.00 -0.79
C GLY A 103 15.28 5.52 -1.97
N VAL A 104 16.43 6.13 -1.63
CA VAL A 104 17.33 6.75 -2.60
C VAL A 104 17.99 5.71 -3.51
N ASN A 105 18.21 4.49 -3.01
CA ASN A 105 18.95 3.45 -3.71
C ASN A 105 18.07 2.63 -4.66
N GLY A 106 16.75 2.62 -4.46
CA GLY A 106 15.86 1.75 -5.23
C GLY A 106 16.11 0.26 -4.91
N PHE A 107 15.77 -0.60 -5.87
CA PHE A 107 16.03 -2.04 -5.82
C PHE A 107 16.67 -2.48 -7.15
N PRO A 108 17.97 -2.86 -7.16
CA PRO A 108 18.70 -3.14 -8.39
C PRO A 108 17.98 -4.09 -9.34
N GLY A 109 17.86 -3.69 -10.61
CA GLY A 109 17.20 -4.48 -11.66
C GLY A 109 15.68 -4.36 -11.74
N TRP A 110 15.01 -3.79 -10.74
CA TRP A 110 13.54 -3.74 -10.70
C TRP A 110 12.97 -2.36 -10.40
N ILE A 111 13.51 -1.67 -9.38
CA ILE A 111 13.01 -0.38 -8.92
C ILE A 111 14.12 0.68 -9.05
N PRO A 112 13.93 1.73 -9.86
CA PRO A 112 14.89 2.81 -9.99
C PRO A 112 15.16 3.55 -8.67
N GLN A 113 16.29 4.25 -8.62
CA GLN A 113 16.63 5.17 -7.53
C GLN A 113 15.56 6.25 -7.38
N LYS A 114 15.19 6.58 -6.13
CA LYS A 114 14.18 7.61 -5.81
C LYS A 114 12.83 7.41 -6.52
N ALA A 115 12.49 6.19 -6.93
CA ALA A 115 11.24 5.90 -7.61
C ALA A 115 10.02 6.15 -6.69
N THR A 116 8.99 6.77 -7.26
CA THR A 116 7.64 6.77 -6.69
C THR A 116 6.91 5.55 -7.21
N LEU A 117 6.17 4.86 -6.35
CA LEU A 117 5.44 3.65 -6.68
C LEU A 117 3.94 3.88 -6.58
N ILE A 118 3.20 3.25 -7.49
CA ILE A 118 1.76 3.09 -7.38
C ILE A 118 1.48 1.66 -6.94
N TYR A 119 0.66 1.50 -5.90
CA TYR A 119 0.12 0.21 -5.50
C TYR A 119 -1.39 0.25 -5.55
N GLU A 120 -2.01 -0.81 -6.04
CA GLU A 120 -3.41 -1.10 -5.75
C GLU A 120 -3.45 -2.29 -4.81
N LEU A 121 -4.09 -2.10 -3.66
CA LEU A 121 -4.20 -3.08 -2.59
C LEU A 121 -5.67 -3.40 -2.38
N GLU A 122 -5.98 -4.67 -2.13
CA GLU A 122 -7.30 -5.15 -1.71
C GLU A 122 -7.15 -6.00 -0.46
N VAL A 123 -7.81 -5.62 0.63
CA VAL A 123 -7.80 -6.42 1.87
C VAL A 123 -8.78 -7.59 1.72
N LYS A 124 -8.25 -8.79 1.55
CA LYS A 124 -9.06 -10.01 1.37
C LYS A 124 -9.49 -10.60 2.70
N ARG A 125 -8.65 -10.46 3.73
CA ARG A 125 -8.89 -10.96 5.09
C ARG A 125 -8.14 -10.13 6.13
N ILE A 126 -8.77 -9.92 7.29
CA ILE A 126 -8.11 -9.49 8.53
C ILE A 126 -8.04 -10.73 9.44
N GLY A 127 -6.84 -11.11 9.81
CA GLY A 127 -6.51 -12.28 10.63
C GLY A 127 -6.33 -11.91 12.10
N PRO A 128 -5.70 -12.80 12.89
CA PRO A 128 -5.45 -12.53 14.30
C PRO A 128 -4.46 -11.38 14.49
N HIS A 129 -4.68 -10.62 15.56
CA HIS A 129 -3.73 -9.64 16.05
C HIS A 129 -2.50 -10.34 16.63
N ARG A 130 -1.31 -10.01 16.13
CA ARG A 130 -0.04 -10.63 16.56
C ARG A 130 0.80 -9.61 17.32
N ALA A 131 0.63 -9.58 18.65
CA ALA A 131 1.40 -8.70 19.51
C ALA A 131 2.93 -8.78 19.23
N PRO A 132 3.67 -7.66 19.34
CA PRO A 132 5.09 -7.58 19.05
C PRO A 132 5.97 -8.46 19.96
#